data_AF-A0A954NX51-F1
#
_entry.id   AF-A0A954NX51-F1
#
_cell.length_a   1.000
_cell.length_b   1.000
_cell.length_c   1.000
_cell.angle_alpha   90.00
_cell.angle_beta   90.00
_cell.angle_gamma   90.00
#
_symmetry.space_group_name_H-M   'P 1'
#
loop_
_entity.id
_entity.type
_entity.pdbx_description
1 polymer ?
#
loop_
_entity_poly.entity_id
_entity_poly.type
_entity_poly.pdbx_seq_one_letter_code
_entity_poly.pdbx_strand_id
1 'polypeptide(L)'
;MFRCQRCEATVPPGTSLSRIAISTRTRRYPSRPGANPEYELKKMYFRRKGRKNGRHLEMLYVRRRARDRPRRDDGPRRQKRAPDYGGCGQEIARELRVCPKCREEASAGPD
;
A
#
# COMPACT_ATOMS: atom_id res chain seq x y z
N MET A 1 -7.18 21.39 -25.42
CA MET A 1 -5.95 22.07 -25.89
C MET A 1 -5.04 22.28 -24.68
N PHE A 2 -3.74 22.00 -24.80
CA PHE A 2 -2.77 22.24 -23.72
C PHE A 2 -1.41 22.62 -24.32
N ARG A 3 -0.55 23.30 -23.57
CA ARG A 3 0.84 23.56 -23.99
C ARG A 3 1.75 22.45 -23.48
N CYS A 4 2.54 21.86 -24.37
CA CYS A 4 3.58 20.91 -24.00
C CYS A 4 4.61 21.64 -23.14
N GLN A 5 4.94 21.13 -21.95
CA GLN A 5 5.91 21.78 -21.07
C GLN A 5 7.38 21.49 -21.46
N ARG A 6 7.62 20.63 -22.46
CA ARG A 6 8.97 20.30 -22.97
C ARG A 6 9.33 21.10 -24.22
N CYS A 7 8.44 21.18 -25.20
CA CYS A 7 8.67 21.87 -26.47
C CYS A 7 7.78 23.10 -26.69
N GLU A 8 6.96 23.47 -25.69
CA GLU A 8 6.08 24.65 -25.69
C GLU A 8 4.99 24.70 -26.78
N ALA A 9 4.94 23.70 -27.65
CA ALA A 9 3.93 23.57 -28.69
C ALA A 9 2.51 23.51 -28.09
N THR A 10 1.58 24.22 -28.72
CA THR A 10 0.17 24.16 -28.32
C THR A 10 -0.52 22.99 -29.00
N VAL A 11 -0.93 22.01 -28.20
CA VAL A 11 -1.51 20.74 -28.65
C VAL A 11 -3.02 20.88 -28.82
N PRO A 12 -3.60 20.45 -29.96
CA PRO A 12 -5.03 20.59 -30.24
C PRO A 12 -5.91 19.77 -29.26
N PRO A 13 -7.22 20.04 -29.20
CA PRO A 13 -8.16 19.17 -28.50
C PRO A 13 -8.17 17.75 -29.11
N GLY A 14 -8.44 16.73 -28.29
CA GLY A 14 -8.49 15.33 -28.73
C GLY A 14 -7.14 14.59 -28.71
N THR A 15 -6.02 15.27 -28.55
CA THR A 15 -4.72 14.61 -28.35
C THR A 15 -4.53 14.16 -26.91
N SER A 16 -4.00 12.95 -26.70
CA SER A 16 -3.75 12.40 -25.38
C SER A 16 -2.63 13.16 -24.65
N LEU A 17 -2.90 13.51 -23.40
CA LEU A 17 -1.91 14.10 -22.50
C LEU A 17 -1.03 13.00 -21.93
N SER A 18 0.28 13.11 -22.11
CA SER A 18 1.25 12.19 -21.49
C SER A 18 2.07 12.92 -20.42
N ARG A 19 2.56 12.16 -19.42
CA ARG A 19 3.45 12.70 -18.39
C ARG A 19 4.79 11.98 -18.42
N ILE A 20 5.88 12.73 -18.31
CA ILE A 20 7.25 12.20 -18.21
C ILE A 20 7.84 12.65 -16.88
N ALA A 21 8.47 11.73 -16.15
CA ALA A 21 9.27 12.05 -14.96
C ALA A 21 10.59 12.71 -15.38
N ILE A 22 10.84 13.94 -14.92
CA ILE A 22 12.12 14.63 -15.16
C ILE A 22 13.14 14.33 -14.07
N SER A 23 12.67 14.27 -12.83
CA SER A 23 13.55 14.08 -11.69
C SER A 23 12.93 13.07 -10.76
N THR A 24 13.72 12.09 -10.35
CA THR A 24 13.41 11.18 -9.27
C THR A 24 14.20 11.57 -8.03
N ARG A 25 13.69 11.25 -6.85
CA ARG A 25 14.37 11.43 -5.57
C ARG A 25 14.28 10.17 -4.74
N THR A 26 15.32 9.88 -3.99
CA THR A 26 15.30 8.82 -2.98
C THR A 26 14.37 9.22 -1.84
N ARG A 27 13.41 8.36 -1.49
CA ARG A 27 12.59 8.52 -0.29
C ARG A 27 12.69 7.29 0.59
N ARG A 28 12.79 7.54 1.90
CA ARG A 28 12.67 6.51 2.93
C ARG A 28 11.23 6.45 3.41
N TYR A 29 10.61 5.28 3.24
CA TYR A 29 9.26 5.02 3.70
C TYR A 29 9.29 4.46 5.12
N PRO A 30 8.55 5.07 6.07
CA PRO A 30 8.42 4.50 7.40
C PRO A 30 7.61 3.20 7.34
N SER A 31 7.88 2.29 8.29
CA SER A 31 7.08 1.08 8.45
C SER A 31 5.60 1.43 8.69
N ARG A 32 4.69 0.76 7.97
CA ARG A 32 3.25 0.97 8.15
C ARG A 32 2.77 0.42 9.50
N PRO A 33 1.85 1.10 10.22
CA PRO A 33 1.21 0.53 11.40
C PRO A 33 0.56 -0.82 11.08
N GLY A 34 0.91 -1.87 11.82
CA GLY A 34 0.45 -3.25 11.57
C GLY A 34 1.36 -4.10 10.67
N ALA A 35 2.40 -3.51 10.09
CA ALA A 35 3.43 -4.27 9.38
C ALA A 35 4.63 -4.63 10.27
N ASN A 36 4.92 -3.83 11.30
CA ASN A 36 5.99 -4.14 12.25
C ASN A 36 5.54 -5.24 13.25
N PRO A 37 6.18 -6.43 13.30
CA PRO A 37 5.88 -7.48 14.25
C PRO A 37 6.08 -7.02 15.70
N GLU A 38 7.00 -6.10 15.97
CA GLU A 38 7.21 -5.54 17.30
C GLU A 38 6.00 -4.72 17.77
N TYR A 39 5.41 -3.92 16.87
CA TYR A 39 4.19 -3.17 17.16
C TYR A 39 3.00 -4.11 17.39
N GLU A 40 2.84 -5.15 16.56
CA GLU A 40 1.80 -6.15 16.74
C GLU A 40 2.00 -7.00 18.01
N LEU A 41 3.25 -7.34 18.36
CA LEU A 41 3.61 -8.02 19.61
C LEU A 41 3.26 -7.16 20.83
N LYS A 42 3.61 -5.86 20.82
CA LYS A 42 3.25 -4.91 21.89
C LYS A 42 1.73 -4.79 22.01
N LYS A 43 1.01 -4.64 20.90
CA LYS A 43 -0.47 -4.61 20.88
C LYS A 43 -1.09 -5.89 21.45
N MET A 44 -0.55 -7.07 21.13
CA MET A 44 -0.97 -8.34 21.71
C MET A 44 -0.69 -8.41 23.22
N TYR A 45 0.48 -7.95 23.67
CA TYR A 45 0.86 -7.91 25.08
C TYR A 45 -0.08 -7.00 25.91
N PHE A 46 -0.35 -5.79 25.43
CA PHE A 46 -1.27 -4.86 26.10
C PHE A 46 -2.72 -5.38 26.10
N ARG A 47 -3.20 -5.96 24.98
CA ARG A 47 -4.51 -6.62 24.93
C ARG A 47 -4.62 -7.80 25.91
N ARG A 48 -3.54 -8.55 26.11
CA ARG A 48 -3.48 -9.68 27.07
C ARG A 48 -3.45 -9.20 28.51
N LYS A 49 -2.71 -8.12 28.84
CA LYS A 49 -2.68 -7.52 30.18
C LYS A 49 -4.01 -6.84 30.55
N GLY A 50 -4.66 -6.13 29.61
CA GLY A 50 -5.96 -5.50 29.84
C GLY A 50 -7.14 -6.48 30.03
N ARG A 51 -6.97 -7.77 29.69
CA ARG A 51 -7.97 -8.82 29.91
C ARG A 51 -7.94 -9.44 31.31
N LYS A 52 -6.91 -9.19 32.13
CA LYS A 52 -6.76 -9.86 33.43
C LYS A 52 -7.75 -9.38 34.50
N ASN A 53 -8.51 -8.30 34.26
CA ASN A 53 -9.35 -7.67 35.29
C ASN A 53 -10.86 -7.69 35.00
N GLY A 54 -11.44 -8.65 34.24
CA GLY A 54 -12.91 -8.54 34.09
C GLY A 54 -13.80 -9.61 33.46
N ARG A 55 -13.37 -10.81 33.04
CA ARG A 55 -14.35 -11.77 32.43
C ARG A 55 -14.03 -13.24 32.67
N HIS A 56 -13.98 -13.66 33.94
CA HIS A 56 -13.88 -15.09 34.26
C HIS A 56 -15.25 -15.80 34.26
N LEU A 57 -16.35 -15.10 34.53
CA LEU A 57 -17.69 -15.70 34.67
C LEU A 57 -18.48 -15.86 33.35
N GLU A 58 -18.32 -14.95 32.38
CA GLU A 58 -19.04 -15.02 31.09
C GLU A 58 -18.53 -16.16 30.18
N MET A 59 -17.29 -16.63 30.40
CA MET A 59 -16.60 -17.60 29.54
C MET A 59 -17.08 -19.04 29.75
N LEU A 60 -17.67 -19.36 30.91
CA LEU A 60 -18.17 -20.71 31.22
C LEU A 60 -19.54 -20.98 30.57
N TYR A 61 -20.37 -19.95 30.37
CA TYR A 61 -21.72 -20.10 29.81
C TYR A 61 -21.72 -20.30 28.28
N VAL A 62 -20.79 -19.67 27.54
CA VAL A 62 -20.71 -19.77 26.05
C VAL A 62 -20.04 -21.09 25.58
N ARG A 63 -19.14 -21.68 26.39
CA ARG A 63 -18.41 -22.92 26.05
C ARG A 63 -19.29 -24.16 25.93
N ARG A 64 -20.52 -24.16 26.47
CA ARG A 64 -21.43 -25.31 26.42
C ARG A 64 -22.23 -25.38 25.10
N ARG A 65 -22.55 -24.25 24.46
CA ARG A 65 -23.29 -24.20 23.17
C ARG A 65 -22.42 -24.38 21.91
N ALA A 66 -21.10 -24.23 22.02
CA ALA A 66 -20.19 -24.27 20.85
C ALA A 66 -19.70 -25.68 20.48
N ARG A 67 -19.89 -26.68 21.35
CA ARG A 67 -19.41 -28.06 21.12
C ARG A 67 -20.22 -28.84 20.07
N ASP A 68 -21.48 -28.46 19.85
CA ASP A 68 -22.41 -29.22 18.98
C ASP A 68 -22.53 -28.65 17.56
N ARG A 69 -21.69 -27.67 17.17
CA ARG A 69 -21.71 -27.16 15.79
C ARG A 69 -20.78 -28.00 14.91
N PRO A 70 -21.26 -28.53 13.78
CA PRO A 70 -20.38 -29.18 12.80
C PRO A 70 -19.34 -28.16 12.33
N ARG A 71 -18.07 -28.58 12.29
CA ARG A 71 -16.98 -27.78 11.75
C ARG A 71 -17.28 -27.56 10.27
N ARG A 72 -17.60 -26.33 9.88
CA ARG A 72 -17.68 -25.97 8.46
C ARG A 72 -16.30 -26.19 7.86
N ASP A 73 -16.24 -26.80 6.69
CA ASP A 73 -15.00 -26.90 5.91
C ASP A 73 -14.58 -25.48 5.49
N ASP A 74 -13.85 -24.81 6.37
CA ASP A 74 -13.19 -23.55 6.10
C ASP A 74 -12.15 -23.84 5.00
N GLY A 75 -12.50 -23.51 3.76
CA GLY A 75 -11.64 -23.72 2.58
C GLY A 75 -10.22 -23.14 2.74
N PRO A 76 -9.36 -23.29 1.71
CA PRO A 76 -7.94 -23.01 1.81
C PRO A 76 -7.68 -21.60 2.36
N ARG A 77 -6.95 -21.54 3.48
CA ARG A 77 -6.59 -20.27 4.13
C ARG A 77 -5.75 -19.44 3.16
N ARG A 78 -6.24 -18.26 2.80
CA ARG A 78 -5.48 -17.27 2.02
C ARG A 78 -4.14 -17.04 2.70
N GLN A 79 -3.05 -17.36 2.00
CA GLN A 79 -1.70 -17.10 2.51
C GLN A 79 -1.57 -15.61 2.81
N LYS A 80 -1.17 -15.28 4.04
CA LYS A 80 -0.91 -13.90 4.43
C LYS A 80 0.39 -13.47 3.75
N ARG A 81 0.33 -12.37 2.99
CA ARG A 81 1.54 -11.75 2.42
C ARG A 81 2.46 -11.30 3.55
N ALA A 82 3.77 -11.32 3.29
CA ALA A 82 4.77 -10.81 4.21
C ALA A 82 4.45 -9.34 4.57
N PRO A 83 4.69 -8.91 5.82
CA PRO A 83 4.46 -7.53 6.21
C PRO A 83 5.38 -6.57 5.46
N ASP A 84 4.85 -5.41 5.07
CA ASP A 84 5.63 -4.34 4.43
C ASP A 84 6.35 -3.49 5.49
N TYR A 85 7.61 -3.84 5.74
CA TYR A 85 8.46 -3.17 6.74
C TYR A 85 8.88 -1.75 6.38
N GLY A 86 8.43 -1.21 5.23
CA GLY A 86 8.97 0.02 4.66
C GLY A 86 10.36 -0.22 4.06
N GLY A 87 10.99 0.84 3.57
CA GLY A 87 12.25 0.72 2.83
C GLY A 87 12.67 2.02 2.16
N CYS A 88 13.68 1.95 1.30
CA CYS A 88 14.09 3.05 0.42
C CYS A 88 13.61 2.78 -1.01
N GLY A 89 13.04 3.80 -1.66
CA GLY A 89 12.62 3.73 -3.05
C GLY A 89 12.87 5.04 -3.78
N GLN A 90 12.63 5.03 -5.09
CA GLN A 90 12.66 6.22 -5.93
C GLN A 90 11.24 6.76 -6.09
N GLU A 91 11.04 8.04 -5.80
CA GLU A 91 9.80 8.76 -6.11
C GLU A 91 10.01 9.75 -7.24
N ILE A 92 9.01 9.87 -8.10
CA ILE A 92 8.98 10.93 -9.08
C ILE A 92 8.79 12.26 -8.34
N ALA A 93 9.81 13.11 -8.37
CA ALA A 93 9.79 14.42 -7.73
C ALA A 93 9.16 15.50 -8.62
N ARG A 94 9.33 15.38 -9.94
CA ARG A 94 8.75 16.31 -10.93
C ARG A 94 8.35 15.59 -12.21
N GLU A 95 7.19 15.98 -12.73
CA GLU A 95 6.63 15.50 -13.99
C GLU A 95 6.35 16.68 -14.93
N LEU A 96 6.56 16.46 -16.23
CA LEU A 96 6.05 17.36 -17.27
C LEU A 96 4.88 16.77 -18.01
N ARG A 97 3.94 17.64 -18.37
CA ARG A 97 2.88 17.41 -19.35
C ARG A 97 3.44 17.57 -20.76
N VAL A 98 3.35 16.53 -21.57
CA VAL A 98 3.97 16.52 -22.90
C VAL A 98 3.03 16.00 -23.99
N CYS A 99 3.35 16.39 -25.23
CA CYS A 99 2.75 15.80 -26.42
C CYS A 99 3.27 14.37 -26.67
N PRO A 100 2.60 13.58 -27.54
CA PRO A 100 3.02 12.22 -27.87
C PRO A 100 4.47 12.12 -28.41
N LYS A 101 4.89 13.07 -29.25
CA LYS A 101 6.26 13.11 -29.81
C LYS A 101 7.33 13.18 -28.72
N CYS A 102 7.18 14.15 -27.82
CA CYS A 102 8.11 14.32 -26.70
C CYS A 102 8.11 13.15 -25.72
N ARG A 103 7.03 12.35 -25.67
CA ARG A 103 6.95 11.10 -24.89
C ARG A 103 7.80 10.01 -25.53
N GLU A 104 7.67 9.82 -26.84
CA GLU A 104 8.44 8.81 -27.59
C GLU A 104 9.94 9.08 -27.49
N GLU A 105 10.35 10.34 -27.64
CA GLU A 105 11.73 10.79 -27.45
C GLU A 105 12.25 10.50 -26.04
N ALA A 106 11.41 10.59 -25.01
CA ALA A 106 11.82 10.28 -23.64
C ALA A 106 11.92 8.77 -23.38
N SER A 107 11.13 7.95 -24.06
CA SER A 107 11.21 6.49 -23.94
C SER A 107 12.39 5.87 -24.69
N ALA A 108 12.97 6.58 -25.66
CA ALA A 108 14.11 6.10 -26.45
C ALA A 108 15.40 5.97 -25.63
N GLY A 109 15.50 6.61 -24.45
CA GLY A 109 16.71 6.64 -23.64
C GLY A 109 17.84 7.48 -24.26
N PRO A 110 18.88 7.86 -23.49
CA PRO A 110 20.10 8.42 -24.08
C PRO A 110 20.94 7.29 -24.69
N ASP A 111 21.33 7.43 -25.95
CA ASP A 111 22.35 6.58 -26.62
C ASP A 111 23.74 6.74 -25.99
#